data_AF-A0A976DQ84-F1
#
_entry.id   AF-A0A976DQ84-F1
#
_cell.length_a   1.000
_cell.length_b   1.000
_cell.length_c   1.000
_cell.angle_alpha   90.00
_cell.angle_beta   90.00
_cell.angle_gamma   90.00
#
_symmetry.space_group_name_H-M   'P 1'
#
loop_
_entity.id
_entity.type
_entity.pdbx_description
1 polymer ?
#
loop_
_entity_poly.entity_id
_entity_poly.type
_entity_poly.pdbx_seq_one_letter_code
_entity_poly.pdbx_strand_id
1 'polypeptide(L)'
;RFLLPGDLAGSPVLTFAPLPKPAMTPRNSLWREMERRFEAYKSRVVRPFFRDHFAKIDRQIVLMDVLGAIHQGPRAVEDLRRTMAEVLGNFRPGRNSWLTGLFGGRRVERILFAATKADHLHHEQHPALTAITAALLAEAKSRADFSGARTEALSLASLRATVEEMVSRDGETLPAVRGTLLSTGKPAVMYPGLLPTDPARLLSPAREGAEGWLDADYNLMGFAPARLSLKPGEGPPHIRLDRAVQFLIGDRL
;
A
#
# COMPACT_ATOMS: atom_id res chain seq x y z
N ARG A 1 -9.34 -13.72 4.75
CA ARG A 1 -9.97 -13.36 6.04
C ARG A 1 -9.51 -14.27 7.19
N PHE A 2 -8.51 -15.14 7.01
CA PHE A 2 -7.93 -15.88 8.15
C PHE A 2 -7.08 -14.97 9.06
N LEU A 3 -6.26 -14.09 8.46
CA LEU A 3 -5.44 -13.12 9.20
C LEU A 3 -6.25 -11.96 9.77
N LEU A 4 -7.25 -11.49 9.01
CA LEU A 4 -8.17 -10.42 9.40
C LEU A 4 -9.61 -10.93 9.25
N PRO A 5 -10.17 -11.59 10.27
CA PRO A 5 -11.48 -12.23 10.20
C PRO A 5 -12.65 -11.26 10.37
N GLY A 6 -12.46 -10.13 11.06
CA GLY A 6 -13.56 -9.21 11.39
C GLY A 6 -14.71 -9.95 12.07
N ASP A 7 -15.94 -9.70 11.63
CA ASP A 7 -17.17 -10.33 12.15
C ASP A 7 -17.23 -11.86 11.93
N LEU A 8 -16.32 -12.43 11.14
CA LEU A 8 -16.25 -13.87 10.87
C LEU A 8 -15.34 -14.61 11.85
N ALA A 9 -14.79 -13.94 12.86
CA ALA A 9 -13.95 -14.58 13.87
C ALA A 9 -14.72 -15.72 14.57
N GLY A 10 -14.12 -16.91 14.60
CA GLY A 10 -14.76 -18.11 15.15
C GLY A 10 -15.85 -18.74 14.27
N SER A 11 -16.15 -18.16 13.09
CA SER A 11 -17.17 -18.70 12.20
C SER A 11 -16.70 -20.01 11.54
N PRO A 12 -17.57 -21.04 11.44
CA PRO A 12 -17.27 -22.27 10.70
C PRO A 12 -16.87 -22.04 9.25
N VAL A 13 -17.27 -20.90 8.65
CA VAL A 13 -16.90 -20.53 7.28
C VAL A 13 -15.39 -20.27 7.10
N LEU A 14 -14.66 -20.04 8.20
CA LEU A 14 -13.20 -19.88 8.23
C LEU A 14 -12.48 -21.11 8.79
N THR A 15 -13.13 -22.28 8.82
CA THR A 15 -12.52 -23.52 9.34
C THR A 15 -12.08 -24.44 8.21
N PHE A 16 -11.19 -23.97 7.33
CA PHE A 16 -10.62 -24.78 6.26
C PHE A 16 -9.14 -24.47 6.04
N ALA A 17 -8.42 -25.40 5.42
CA ALA A 17 -7.03 -25.25 5.06
C ALA A 17 -6.75 -25.86 3.69
N PRO A 18 -5.74 -25.35 2.94
CA PRO A 18 -5.32 -26.00 1.71
C PRO A 18 -4.78 -27.40 2.04
N LEU A 19 -5.29 -28.42 1.33
CA LEU A 19 -4.80 -29.78 1.43
C LEU A 19 -4.23 -30.23 0.07
N PRO A 20 -3.08 -30.92 0.04
CA PRO A 20 -2.62 -31.59 -1.18
C PRO A 20 -3.71 -32.51 -1.70
N LYS A 21 -3.93 -32.50 -3.03
CA LYS A 21 -4.96 -33.34 -3.63
C LYS A 21 -4.53 -34.81 -3.59
N PRO A 22 -5.28 -35.70 -2.90
CA PRO A 22 -4.95 -37.12 -2.84
C PRO A 22 -5.27 -37.81 -4.19
N ALA A 23 -4.63 -38.95 -4.44
CA ALA A 23 -4.85 -39.75 -5.65
C ALA A 23 -6.32 -40.20 -5.82
N MET A 24 -7.00 -40.47 -4.70
CA MET A 24 -8.43 -40.76 -4.66
C MET A 24 -9.16 -39.72 -3.82
N THR A 25 -10.35 -39.30 -4.26
CA THR A 25 -11.19 -38.34 -3.53
C THR A 25 -12.55 -38.95 -3.13
N PRO A 26 -12.58 -39.93 -2.19
CA PRO A 26 -13.83 -40.49 -1.67
C PRO A 26 -14.79 -39.39 -1.20
N ARG A 27 -16.09 -39.63 -1.32
CA ARG A 27 -17.14 -38.65 -0.96
C ARG A 27 -17.01 -38.11 0.47
N ASN A 28 -16.62 -38.96 1.43
CA ASN A 28 -16.48 -38.61 2.85
C ASN A 28 -15.03 -38.27 3.25
N SER A 29 -14.17 -37.93 2.29
CA SER A 29 -12.78 -37.57 2.58
C SER A 29 -12.66 -36.16 3.14
N LEU A 30 -11.65 -35.95 4.01
CA LEU A 30 -11.31 -34.63 4.54
C LEU A 30 -11.05 -33.60 3.43
N TRP A 31 -10.46 -34.04 2.32
CA TRP A 31 -10.20 -33.19 1.15
C TRP A 31 -11.51 -32.62 0.57
N ARG A 32 -12.55 -33.44 0.41
CA ARG A 32 -13.88 -33.01 -0.04
C ARG A 32 -14.54 -32.05 0.94
N GLU A 33 -14.35 -32.26 2.24
CA GLU A 33 -14.88 -31.34 3.26
C GLU A 33 -14.19 -29.97 3.21
N MET A 34 -12.87 -29.92 3.00
CA MET A 34 -12.15 -28.65 2.81
C MET A 34 -12.57 -27.94 1.52
N GLU A 35 -12.74 -28.67 0.41
CA GLU A 35 -13.29 -28.16 -0.85
C GLU A 35 -14.68 -27.53 -0.63
N ARG A 36 -15.58 -28.25 0.05
CA ARG A 36 -16.93 -27.76 0.36
C ARG A 36 -16.91 -26.48 1.20
N ARG A 37 -16.05 -26.42 2.23
CA ARG A 37 -15.90 -25.21 3.07
C ARG A 37 -15.31 -24.04 2.28
N PHE A 38 -14.36 -24.29 1.38
CA PHE A 38 -13.83 -23.27 0.49
C PHE A 38 -14.90 -22.71 -0.47
N GLU A 39 -15.74 -23.56 -1.05
CA GLU A 39 -16.88 -23.13 -1.88
C GLU A 39 -17.91 -22.31 -1.08
N ALA A 40 -18.19 -22.71 0.17
CA ALA A 40 -19.04 -21.95 1.07
C ALA A 40 -18.43 -20.57 1.38
N TYR A 41 -17.12 -20.49 1.63
CA TYR A 41 -16.42 -19.22 1.82
C TYR A 41 -16.50 -18.32 0.57
N LYS A 42 -16.28 -18.87 -0.62
CA LYS A 42 -16.42 -18.10 -1.87
C LYS A 42 -17.84 -17.56 -2.06
N SER A 43 -18.85 -18.39 -1.87
CA SER A 43 -20.25 -18.01 -2.10
C SER A 43 -20.85 -17.09 -1.03
N ARG A 44 -20.45 -17.25 0.24
CA ARG A 44 -21.02 -16.50 1.37
C ARG A 44 -20.20 -15.31 1.82
N VAL A 45 -18.90 -15.27 1.52
CA VAL A 45 -18.01 -14.19 1.97
C VAL A 45 -17.45 -13.42 0.78
N VAL A 46 -16.83 -14.11 -0.19
CA VAL A 46 -16.13 -13.44 -1.29
C VAL A 46 -17.12 -12.79 -2.27
N ARG A 47 -18.07 -13.55 -2.84
CA ARG A 47 -19.03 -13.03 -3.82
C ARG A 47 -19.89 -11.88 -3.27
N PRO A 48 -20.47 -11.95 -2.05
CA PRO A 48 -21.23 -10.84 -1.48
C PRO A 48 -20.38 -9.59 -1.28
N PHE A 49 -19.13 -9.73 -0.82
CA PHE A 49 -18.23 -8.57 -0.67
C PHE A 49 -18.03 -7.82 -2.00
N PHE A 50 -17.77 -8.55 -3.10
CA PHE A 50 -17.59 -7.93 -4.41
C PHE A 50 -18.87 -7.25 -4.93
N ARG A 51 -20.02 -7.90 -4.74
CA ARG A 51 -21.32 -7.38 -5.20
C ARG A 51 -21.79 -6.18 -4.38
N ASP A 52 -21.72 -6.27 -3.06
CA ASP A 52 -22.41 -5.36 -2.15
C ASP A 52 -21.56 -4.13 -1.80
N HIS A 53 -20.23 -4.26 -1.88
CA HIS A 53 -19.27 -3.19 -1.56
C HIS A 53 -18.44 -2.81 -2.77
N PHE A 54 -17.68 -3.75 -3.35
CA PHE A 54 -16.67 -3.42 -4.35
C PHE A 54 -17.27 -2.85 -5.65
N ALA A 55 -18.43 -3.37 -6.08
CA ALA A 55 -19.14 -2.89 -7.26
C ALA A 55 -19.69 -1.46 -7.13
N LYS A 56 -19.64 -0.86 -5.92
CA LYS A 56 -20.12 0.51 -5.67
C LYS A 56 -19.01 1.55 -5.65
N ILE A 57 -17.74 1.11 -5.69
CA ILE A 57 -16.55 1.97 -5.60
C ILE A 57 -16.31 2.68 -6.93
N ASP A 58 -16.22 4.00 -6.87
CA ASP A 58 -15.91 4.91 -7.98
C ASP A 58 -14.51 5.53 -7.87
N ARG A 59 -13.99 5.66 -6.64
CA ARG A 59 -12.66 6.20 -6.32
C ARG A 59 -11.94 5.27 -5.33
N GLN A 60 -10.67 5.00 -5.57
CA GLN A 60 -9.88 4.11 -4.71
C GLN A 60 -8.53 4.75 -4.39
N ILE A 61 -8.12 4.65 -3.13
CA ILE A 61 -6.74 4.87 -2.71
C ILE A 61 -6.13 3.56 -2.22
N VAL A 62 -4.91 3.25 -2.66
CA VAL A 62 -4.14 2.08 -2.23
C VAL A 62 -2.93 2.59 -1.46
N LEU A 63 -2.93 2.34 -0.14
CA LEU A 63 -1.86 2.74 0.77
C LEU A 63 -0.77 1.67 0.80
N MET A 64 0.49 2.08 0.66
CA MET A 64 1.64 1.19 0.58
C MET A 64 2.78 1.68 1.47
N ASP A 65 3.33 0.80 2.30
CA ASP A 65 4.55 1.07 3.05
C ASP A 65 5.79 0.70 2.20
N VAL A 66 6.01 1.48 1.13
CA VAL A 66 7.15 1.28 0.22
C VAL A 66 8.47 1.46 0.97
N LEU A 67 8.51 2.44 1.87
CA LEU A 67 9.68 2.74 2.68
C LEU A 67 10.04 1.54 3.57
N GLY A 68 9.06 1.00 4.30
CA GLY A 68 9.23 -0.20 5.12
C GLY A 68 9.66 -1.42 4.32
N ALA A 69 9.15 -1.60 3.09
CA ALA A 69 9.58 -2.67 2.21
C ALA A 69 11.05 -2.53 1.79
N ILE A 70 11.50 -1.32 1.44
CA ILE A 70 12.91 -1.05 1.11
C ILE A 70 13.81 -1.36 2.31
N HIS A 71 13.41 -0.93 3.51
CA HIS A 71 14.16 -1.22 4.74
C HIS A 71 14.28 -2.72 5.05
N GLN A 72 13.23 -3.51 4.76
CA GLN A 72 13.27 -4.97 4.96
C GLN A 72 14.09 -5.72 3.90
N GLY A 73 14.42 -5.09 2.79
CA GLY A 73 15.29 -5.64 1.76
C GLY A 73 14.60 -6.05 0.46
N PRO A 74 15.37 -6.55 -0.53
CA PRO A 74 14.87 -6.76 -1.89
C PRO A 74 13.68 -7.73 -1.97
N ARG A 75 13.68 -8.80 -1.14
CA ARG A 75 12.57 -9.77 -1.09
C ARG A 75 11.25 -9.14 -0.68
N ALA A 76 11.26 -8.21 0.29
CA ALA A 76 10.06 -7.51 0.73
C ALA A 76 9.52 -6.54 -0.34
N VAL A 77 10.43 -5.87 -1.07
CA VAL A 77 10.07 -5.02 -2.21
C VAL A 77 9.40 -5.83 -3.32
N GLU A 78 9.96 -6.99 -3.67
CA GLU A 78 9.38 -7.85 -4.71
C GLU A 78 8.06 -8.49 -4.27
N ASP A 79 7.93 -8.87 -3.00
CA ASP A 79 6.66 -9.38 -2.45
C ASP A 79 5.56 -8.31 -2.46
N LEU A 80 5.91 -7.06 -2.07
CA LEU A 80 5.00 -5.92 -2.19
C LEU A 80 4.56 -5.72 -3.65
N ARG A 81 5.52 -5.76 -4.60
CA ARG A 81 5.23 -5.60 -6.04
C ARG A 81 4.25 -6.67 -6.54
N ARG A 82 4.53 -7.95 -6.25
CA ARG A 82 3.68 -9.08 -6.67
C ARG A 82 2.30 -8.99 -6.04
N THR A 83 2.22 -8.77 -4.73
CA THR A 83 0.96 -8.64 -4.00
C THR A 83 0.12 -7.50 -4.59
N MET A 84 0.73 -6.36 -4.89
CA MET A 84 0.02 -5.25 -5.52
C MET A 84 -0.42 -5.57 -6.94
N ALA A 85 0.38 -6.28 -7.74
CA ALA A 85 -0.05 -6.73 -9.07
C ALA A 85 -1.30 -7.63 -9.00
N GLU A 86 -1.35 -8.56 -8.04
CA GLU A 86 -2.50 -9.46 -7.81
C GLU A 86 -3.74 -8.71 -7.30
N VAL A 87 -3.57 -7.85 -6.29
CA VAL A 87 -4.66 -7.00 -5.78
C VAL A 87 -5.19 -6.12 -6.91
N LEU A 88 -4.30 -5.56 -7.73
CA LEU A 88 -4.68 -4.68 -8.82
C LEU A 88 -5.39 -5.39 -9.97
N GLY A 89 -5.02 -6.65 -10.23
CA GLY A 89 -5.72 -7.52 -11.18
C GLY A 89 -7.19 -7.80 -10.83
N ASN A 90 -7.59 -7.58 -9.57
CA ASN A 90 -8.98 -7.77 -9.13
C ASN A 90 -9.85 -6.52 -9.30
N PHE A 91 -9.28 -5.33 -9.56
CA PHE A 91 -10.11 -4.16 -9.86
C PHE A 91 -10.76 -4.30 -11.23
N ARG A 92 -11.95 -3.69 -11.36
CA ARG A 92 -12.61 -3.46 -12.64
C ARG A 92 -12.41 -1.99 -13.04
N PRO A 93 -11.20 -1.60 -13.48
CA PRO A 93 -10.95 -0.21 -13.88
C PRO A 93 -11.79 0.17 -15.09
N GLY A 94 -12.19 1.43 -15.15
CA GLY A 94 -12.62 2.03 -16.41
C GLY A 94 -13.55 3.22 -16.28
N ARG A 95 -13.84 3.84 -17.42
CA ARG A 95 -14.66 5.05 -17.48
C ARG A 95 -16.13 4.68 -17.30
N ASN A 96 -16.83 5.35 -16.37
CA ASN A 96 -18.28 5.26 -16.29
C ASN A 96 -18.90 6.12 -17.39
N SER A 97 -19.73 5.52 -18.23
CA SER A 97 -20.62 6.27 -19.12
C SER A 97 -21.90 6.61 -18.36
N TRP A 98 -22.62 7.66 -18.77
CA TRP A 98 -23.92 8.03 -18.18
C TRP A 98 -24.91 6.84 -18.12
N LEU A 99 -24.90 5.98 -19.14
CA LEU A 99 -25.71 4.76 -19.21
C LEU A 99 -25.27 3.66 -18.22
N THR A 100 -23.99 3.57 -17.86
CA THR A 100 -23.48 2.55 -16.94
C THR A 100 -24.04 2.77 -15.52
N GLY A 101 -24.27 4.03 -15.14
CA GLY A 101 -24.93 4.41 -13.89
C GLY A 101 -26.41 4.02 -13.84
N LEU A 102 -27.12 4.00 -14.98
CA LEU A 102 -28.53 3.58 -15.07
C LEU A 102 -28.72 2.06 -14.92
N PHE A 103 -27.72 1.24 -15.29
CA PHE A 103 -27.75 -0.22 -15.14
C PHE A 103 -27.03 -0.73 -13.86
N GLY A 104 -26.75 0.16 -12.91
CA GLY A 104 -26.17 -0.23 -11.62
C GLY A 104 -24.70 -0.67 -11.66
N GLY A 105 -23.99 -0.42 -12.76
CA GLY A 105 -22.56 -0.68 -12.86
C GLY A 105 -21.74 0.55 -12.47
N ARG A 106 -20.87 0.45 -11.46
CA ARG A 106 -19.81 1.43 -11.20
C ARG A 106 -18.45 0.79 -11.45
N ARG A 107 -17.64 1.49 -12.23
CA ARG A 107 -16.21 1.24 -12.45
C ARG A 107 -15.40 2.28 -11.68
N VAL A 108 -14.20 1.89 -11.31
CA VAL A 108 -13.28 2.78 -10.60
C VAL A 108 -12.66 3.75 -11.61
N GLU A 109 -13.03 5.02 -11.51
CA GLU A 109 -12.59 6.10 -12.41
C GLU A 109 -11.24 6.66 -12.02
N ARG A 110 -10.91 6.67 -10.72
CA ARG A 110 -9.64 7.21 -10.20
C ARG A 110 -9.04 6.26 -9.17
N ILE A 111 -7.77 5.92 -9.38
CA ILE A 111 -7.00 5.07 -8.47
C ILE A 111 -5.73 5.82 -8.07
N LEU A 112 -5.59 6.13 -6.79
CA LEU A 112 -4.40 6.75 -6.22
C LEU A 112 -3.53 5.69 -5.55
N PHE A 113 -2.27 5.59 -5.98
CA PHE A 113 -1.25 4.78 -5.32
C PHE A 113 -0.45 5.67 -4.38
N ALA A 114 -0.52 5.39 -3.08
CA ALA A 114 0.05 6.27 -2.06
C ALA A 114 1.13 5.55 -1.25
N ALA A 115 2.38 5.97 -1.42
CA ALA A 115 3.45 5.61 -0.49
C ALA A 115 3.26 6.38 0.82
N THR A 116 2.95 5.66 1.89
CA THR A 116 2.69 6.23 3.22
C THR A 116 3.98 6.53 3.98
N LYS A 117 3.85 7.29 5.08
CA LYS A 117 4.96 7.63 6.00
C LYS A 117 6.08 8.43 5.33
N ALA A 118 5.73 9.26 4.34
CA ALA A 118 6.71 10.12 3.67
C ALA A 118 7.42 11.10 4.62
N ASP A 119 6.84 11.37 5.79
CA ASP A 119 7.46 12.19 6.84
C ASP A 119 8.70 11.52 7.46
N HIS A 120 8.90 10.22 7.26
CA HIS A 120 10.16 9.56 7.64
C HIS A 120 11.34 9.93 6.70
N LEU A 121 11.09 10.77 5.69
CA LEU A 121 12.09 11.30 4.79
C LEU A 121 12.04 12.83 4.74
N HIS A 122 13.22 13.41 4.56
CA HIS A 122 13.32 14.82 4.17
C HIS A 122 12.68 15.03 2.79
N HIS A 123 12.04 16.18 2.56
CA HIS A 123 11.28 16.44 1.33
C HIS A 123 12.05 16.23 0.03
N GLU A 124 13.37 16.41 0.06
CA GLU A 124 14.27 16.15 -1.07
C GLU A 124 14.14 14.73 -1.64
N GLN A 125 13.80 13.75 -0.80
CA GLN A 125 13.66 12.35 -1.22
C GLN A 125 12.22 11.96 -1.59
N HIS A 126 11.23 12.82 -1.35
CA HIS A 126 9.83 12.50 -1.66
C HIS A 126 9.56 12.27 -3.16
N PRO A 127 10.21 12.99 -4.10
CA PRO A 127 10.11 12.69 -5.53
C PRO A 127 10.64 11.29 -5.87
N ALA A 128 11.78 10.89 -5.30
CA ALA A 128 12.35 9.55 -5.50
C ALA A 128 11.41 8.45 -4.98
N LEU A 129 10.84 8.62 -3.77
CA LEU A 129 9.85 7.69 -3.23
C LEU A 129 8.60 7.57 -4.13
N THR A 130 8.14 8.70 -4.69
CA THR A 130 7.02 8.73 -5.64
C THR A 130 7.36 7.99 -6.93
N ALA A 131 8.56 8.22 -7.49
CA ALA A 131 9.03 7.56 -8.69
C ALA A 131 9.19 6.04 -8.50
N ILE A 132 9.72 5.60 -7.36
CA ILE A 132 9.83 4.18 -6.99
C ILE A 132 8.44 3.55 -6.91
N THR A 133 7.48 4.23 -6.27
CA THR A 133 6.09 3.76 -6.17
C THR A 133 5.44 3.62 -7.54
N ALA A 134 5.63 4.60 -8.41
CA ALA A 134 5.12 4.55 -9.78
C ALA A 134 5.75 3.40 -10.58
N ALA A 135 7.05 3.18 -10.45
CA ALA A 135 7.78 2.12 -11.14
C ALA A 135 7.41 0.71 -10.64
N LEU A 136 7.22 0.53 -9.33
CA LEU A 136 6.73 -0.71 -8.72
C LEU A 136 5.42 -1.17 -9.36
N LEU A 137 4.54 -0.21 -9.65
CA LEU A 137 3.18 -0.46 -10.13
C LEU A 137 2.99 -0.18 -11.61
N ALA A 138 4.06 0.04 -12.38
CA ALA A 138 3.98 0.50 -13.76
C ALA A 138 3.05 -0.38 -14.63
N GLU A 139 3.12 -1.70 -14.46
CA GLU A 139 2.29 -2.65 -15.20
C GLU A 139 0.80 -2.53 -14.84
N ALA A 140 0.49 -2.43 -13.54
CA ALA A 140 -0.87 -2.28 -13.07
C ALA A 140 -1.45 -0.90 -13.41
N LYS A 141 -0.62 0.15 -13.33
CA LYS A 141 -0.94 1.50 -13.78
C LYS A 141 -1.32 1.51 -15.26
N SER A 142 -0.48 0.93 -16.11
CA SER A 142 -0.71 0.81 -17.55
C SER A 142 -2.02 0.09 -17.89
N ARG A 143 -2.30 -1.04 -17.24
CA ARG A 143 -3.59 -1.75 -17.42
C ARG A 143 -4.80 -0.93 -17.01
N ALA A 144 -4.73 -0.22 -15.88
CA ALA A 144 -5.83 0.60 -15.39
C ALA A 144 -6.08 1.81 -16.31
N ASP A 145 -5.00 2.47 -16.76
CA ASP A 145 -5.07 3.57 -17.74
C ASP A 145 -5.67 3.11 -19.07
N PHE A 146 -5.22 1.95 -19.60
CA PHE A 146 -5.78 1.34 -20.81
C PHE A 146 -7.28 1.04 -20.69
N SER A 147 -7.73 0.68 -19.49
CA SER A 147 -9.15 0.41 -19.20
C SER A 147 -9.98 1.69 -19.04
N GLY A 148 -9.35 2.87 -19.01
CA GLY A 148 -9.98 4.19 -18.91
C GLY A 148 -10.10 4.76 -17.50
N ALA A 149 -9.42 4.16 -16.50
CA ALA A 149 -9.27 4.75 -15.17
C ALA A 149 -8.10 5.76 -15.18
N ARG A 150 -8.21 6.83 -14.40
CA ARG A 150 -7.10 7.77 -14.16
C ARG A 150 -6.29 7.24 -12.99
N THR A 151 -4.97 7.15 -13.16
CA THR A 151 -4.09 6.68 -12.11
C THR A 151 -2.98 7.67 -11.79
N GLU A 152 -2.66 7.82 -10.51
CA GLU A 152 -1.57 8.66 -10.02
C GLU A 152 -0.82 7.94 -8.89
N ALA A 153 0.47 8.23 -8.75
CA ALA A 153 1.29 7.80 -7.63
C ALA A 153 1.75 9.01 -6.83
N LEU A 154 1.73 8.91 -5.50
CA LEU A 154 2.04 10.01 -4.59
C LEU A 154 2.76 9.47 -3.35
N SER A 155 3.75 10.21 -2.83
CA SER A 155 4.23 10.03 -1.45
C SER A 155 3.49 10.97 -0.50
N LEU A 156 2.93 10.42 0.58
CA LEU A 156 2.13 11.17 1.56
C LEU A 156 2.39 10.73 2.99
N ALA A 157 1.98 11.57 3.93
CA ALA A 157 1.88 11.24 5.34
C ALA A 157 0.54 11.78 5.86
N SER A 158 -0.33 10.88 6.34
CA SER A 158 -1.63 11.28 6.88
C SER A 158 -1.51 12.04 8.20
N LEU A 159 -0.46 11.73 8.97
CA LEU A 159 -0.07 12.40 10.18
C LEU A 159 1.45 12.51 10.17
N ARG A 160 1.97 13.72 10.31
CA ARG A 160 3.40 13.99 10.37
C ARG A 160 3.90 13.78 11.81
N ALA A 161 4.79 12.82 12.00
CA ALA A 161 5.42 12.50 13.29
C ALA A 161 6.82 13.11 13.46
N THR A 162 7.38 13.67 12.39
CA THR A 162 8.74 14.19 12.33
C THR A 162 8.81 15.65 11.89
N VAL A 163 9.94 16.29 12.12
CA VAL A 163 10.31 17.58 11.52
C VAL A 163 11.57 17.41 10.68
N GLU A 164 11.74 18.26 9.67
CA GLU A 164 12.93 18.26 8.82
C GLU A 164 14.09 18.94 9.52
N GLU A 165 15.31 18.42 9.32
CA GLU A 165 16.52 18.91 9.96
C GLU A 165 17.73 18.68 9.05
N MET A 166 18.67 19.63 9.03
CA MET A 166 19.96 19.46 8.36
C MET A 166 21.01 19.13 9.42
N VAL A 167 21.75 18.04 9.25
CA VAL A 167 22.73 17.57 10.23
C VAL A 167 24.12 17.62 9.63
N SER A 168 25.08 18.20 10.34
CA SER A 168 26.48 18.13 9.97
C SER A 168 27.09 16.82 10.47
N ARG A 169 27.63 15.99 9.58
CA ARG A 169 28.34 14.76 9.90
C ARG A 169 29.52 14.59 8.96
N ASP A 170 30.70 14.32 9.49
CA ASP A 170 31.93 14.09 8.71
C ASP A 170 32.27 15.22 7.71
N GLY A 171 31.89 16.47 8.04
CA GLY A 171 32.08 17.64 7.19
C GLY A 171 31.00 17.85 6.11
N GLU A 172 30.05 16.92 6.00
CA GLU A 172 28.92 17.01 5.08
C GLU A 172 27.64 17.43 5.80
N THR A 173 26.77 18.16 5.09
CA THR A 173 25.43 18.51 5.58
C THR A 173 24.42 17.54 4.98
N LEU A 174 23.78 16.73 5.81
CA LEU A 174 22.87 15.67 5.39
C LEU A 174 21.41 16.05 5.69
N PRO A 175 20.48 15.85 4.73
CA PRO A 175 19.06 16.11 4.93
C PRO A 175 18.42 14.97 5.73
N ALA A 176 18.07 15.24 6.99
CA ALA A 176 17.55 14.28 7.95
C ALA A 176 16.14 14.65 8.43
N VAL A 177 15.57 13.76 9.25
CA VAL A 177 14.33 14.04 9.98
C VAL A 177 14.52 13.78 11.45
N ARG A 178 13.86 14.57 12.29
CA ARG A 178 13.87 14.41 13.75
C ARG A 178 12.48 14.09 14.26
N GLY A 179 12.40 13.16 15.20
CA GLY A 179 11.17 12.79 15.88
C GLY A 179 11.43 12.18 17.25
N THR A 180 10.38 11.65 17.87
CA THR A 180 10.49 10.90 19.12
C THR A 180 10.46 9.41 18.80
N LEU A 181 11.47 8.64 19.21
CA LEU A 181 11.49 7.20 18.96
C LEU A 181 10.33 6.50 19.65
N LEU A 182 9.63 5.62 18.92
CA LEU A 182 8.53 4.83 19.44
C LEU A 182 9.01 3.85 20.54
N SER A 183 10.21 3.30 20.38
CA SER A 183 10.77 2.29 21.28
C SER A 183 11.22 2.85 22.65
N THR A 184 11.71 4.08 22.68
CA THR A 184 12.33 4.65 23.89
C THR A 184 11.66 5.92 24.39
N GLY A 185 10.79 6.55 23.59
CA GLY A 185 10.21 7.85 23.89
C GLY A 185 11.21 9.02 23.86
N LYS A 186 12.44 8.80 23.38
CA LYS A 186 13.50 9.83 23.34
C LYS A 186 13.57 10.52 21.98
N PRO A 187 13.98 11.80 21.91
CA PRO A 187 14.27 12.45 20.64
C PRO A 187 15.39 11.73 19.88
N ALA A 188 15.25 11.60 18.57
CA ALA A 188 16.29 11.09 17.69
C ALA A 188 16.23 11.75 16.33
N VAL A 189 17.40 11.87 15.70
CA VAL A 189 17.56 12.32 14.32
C VAL A 189 17.89 11.10 13.46
N MET A 190 17.21 10.96 12.33
CA MET A 190 17.35 9.85 11.41
C MET A 190 17.73 10.37 10.02
N TYR A 191 18.83 9.84 9.48
CA TYR A 191 19.16 9.91 8.07
C TYR A 191 19.11 8.46 7.53
N PRO A 192 18.05 8.08 6.79
CA PRO A 192 17.88 6.68 6.36
C PRO A 192 18.77 6.28 5.18
N GLY A 193 19.61 7.18 4.67
CA GLY A 193 20.30 7.03 3.39
C GLY A 193 19.49 7.64 2.24
N LEU A 194 20.10 7.68 1.05
CA LEU A 194 19.48 8.22 -0.16
C LEU A 194 18.72 7.14 -0.91
N LEU A 195 17.47 7.42 -1.23
CA LEU A 195 16.73 6.68 -2.25
C LEU A 195 17.36 6.97 -3.63
N PRO A 196 17.57 5.94 -4.47
CA PRO A 196 18.07 6.16 -5.81
C PRO A 196 17.03 6.93 -6.62
N THR A 197 17.51 7.88 -7.42
CA THR A 197 16.68 8.65 -8.34
C THR A 197 16.14 7.79 -9.48
N ASP A 198 16.88 6.77 -9.90
CA ASP A 198 16.43 5.73 -10.81
C ASP A 198 15.85 4.53 -10.03
N PRO A 199 14.53 4.28 -10.11
CA PRO A 199 13.91 3.13 -9.47
C PRO A 199 14.49 1.78 -9.87
N ALA A 200 15.04 1.63 -11.09
CA ALA A 200 15.58 0.36 -11.56
C ALA A 200 16.71 -0.16 -10.66
N ARG A 201 17.46 0.73 -9.99
CA ARG A 201 18.50 0.35 -9.02
C ARG A 201 17.98 -0.43 -7.81
N LEU A 202 16.71 -0.24 -7.42
CA LEU A 202 16.06 -1.04 -6.38
C LEU A 202 15.26 -2.20 -6.97
N LEU A 203 14.57 -1.97 -8.08
CA LEU A 203 13.60 -2.92 -8.61
C LEU A 203 14.24 -4.08 -9.36
N SER A 204 15.37 -3.88 -10.06
CA SER A 204 16.04 -4.97 -10.77
C SER A 204 16.63 -6.00 -9.81
N PRO A 205 17.42 -5.62 -8.78
CA PRO A 205 17.93 -6.59 -7.81
C PRO A 205 16.82 -7.32 -7.05
N ALA A 206 15.73 -6.63 -6.72
CA ALA A 206 14.57 -7.24 -6.06
C ALA A 206 13.93 -8.34 -6.94
N ARG A 207 13.77 -8.08 -8.25
CA ARG A 207 13.23 -9.06 -9.20
C ARG A 207 14.18 -10.23 -9.45
N GLU A 208 15.48 -9.98 -9.42
CA GLU A 208 16.53 -10.99 -9.56
C GLU A 208 16.73 -11.83 -8.28
N GLY A 209 16.01 -11.50 -7.20
CA GLY A 209 16.03 -12.28 -5.96
C GLY A 209 17.23 -12.01 -5.07
N ALA A 210 17.84 -10.82 -5.17
CA ALA A 210 18.96 -10.42 -4.32
C ALA A 210 18.64 -10.60 -2.82
N GLU A 211 19.63 -11.06 -2.05
CA GLU A 211 19.47 -11.30 -0.61
C GLU A 211 19.62 -10.03 0.23
N GLY A 212 20.30 -9.02 -0.29
CA GLY A 212 20.50 -7.72 0.35
C GLY A 212 20.81 -6.63 -0.67
N TRP A 213 20.86 -5.38 -0.20
CA TRP A 213 21.27 -4.24 -1.03
C TRP A 213 22.80 -4.20 -1.11
N LEU A 214 23.35 -4.06 -2.32
CA LEU A 214 24.81 -4.10 -2.55
C LEU A 214 25.56 -2.93 -1.89
N ASP A 215 24.95 -1.74 -1.85
CA ASP A 215 25.63 -0.49 -1.44
C ASP A 215 24.80 0.36 -0.45
N ALA A 216 23.83 -0.20 0.28
CA ALA A 216 22.92 0.62 1.09
C ALA A 216 22.50 -0.01 2.42
N ASP A 217 22.91 0.65 3.52
CA ASP A 217 22.29 0.51 4.83
C ASP A 217 21.06 1.42 4.90
N TYR A 218 19.94 0.98 4.32
CA TYR A 218 18.68 1.71 4.45
C TYR A 218 18.02 1.38 5.77
N ASN A 219 18.19 2.25 6.77
CA ASN A 219 17.70 1.98 8.12
C ASN A 219 16.61 2.96 8.55
N LEU A 220 15.41 2.44 8.80
CA LEU A 220 14.28 3.21 9.28
C LEU A 220 14.08 3.04 10.78
N MET A 221 13.96 4.16 11.47
CA MET A 221 13.45 4.19 12.84
C MET A 221 11.93 4.36 12.86
N GLY A 222 11.28 3.74 13.85
CA GLY A 222 9.88 4.01 14.15
C GLY A 222 9.76 5.26 15.03
N PHE A 223 9.01 6.27 14.57
CA PHE A 223 8.70 7.45 15.36
C PHE A 223 7.31 7.34 16.00
N ALA A 224 7.21 7.78 17.25
CA ALA A 224 5.95 8.00 17.94
C ALA A 224 5.23 9.23 17.35
N PRO A 225 3.89 9.25 17.36
CA PRO A 225 3.13 10.46 17.01
C PRO A 225 3.61 11.67 17.81
N ALA A 226 3.70 12.83 17.14
CA ALA A 226 4.05 14.08 17.81
C ALA A 226 2.99 14.41 18.88
N ARG A 227 3.44 14.95 20.03
CA ARG A 227 2.51 15.52 21.02
C ARG A 227 1.99 16.84 20.47
N LEU A 228 0.74 16.84 20.01
CA LEU A 228 0.10 17.99 19.41
C LEU A 228 -0.85 18.66 20.42
N SER A 229 -0.74 19.98 20.55
CA SER A 229 -1.76 20.82 21.18
C SER A 229 -2.36 21.69 20.08
N LEU A 230 -3.50 21.26 19.53
CA LEU A 230 -4.17 21.91 18.40
C LEU A 230 -5.30 22.79 18.91
N LYS A 231 -5.49 23.96 18.29
CA LYS A 231 -6.68 24.78 18.54
C LYS A 231 -7.92 24.16 17.90
N PRO A 232 -9.12 24.43 18.42
CA PRO A 232 -10.36 24.04 17.74
C PRO A 232 -10.36 24.54 16.29
N GLY A 233 -10.62 23.64 15.34
CA GLY A 233 -10.62 23.95 13.89
C GLY A 233 -9.29 23.73 13.18
N GLU A 234 -8.19 23.48 13.89
CA GLU A 234 -6.90 23.11 13.28
C GLU A 234 -6.79 21.58 13.15
N GLY A 235 -6.45 21.12 11.94
CA GLY A 235 -6.16 19.72 11.67
C GLY A 235 -4.72 19.32 12.04
N PRO A 236 -4.45 18.02 12.24
CA PRO A 236 -3.09 17.55 12.44
C PRO A 236 -2.22 17.83 11.20
N PRO A 237 -0.89 18.02 11.38
CA PRO A 237 0.02 18.25 10.26
C PRO A 237 0.08 17.01 9.37
N HIS A 238 0.10 17.22 8.06
CA HIS A 238 0.13 16.16 7.06
C HIS A 238 1.08 16.51 5.91
N ILE A 239 1.35 15.53 5.04
CA ILE A 239 2.08 15.73 3.79
C ILE A 239 1.18 15.26 2.65
N ARG A 240 0.82 16.18 1.75
CA ARG A 240 0.08 15.93 0.49
C ARG A 240 -1.31 15.28 0.61
N LEU A 241 -1.97 15.30 1.77
CA LEU A 241 -3.38 14.88 1.86
C LEU A 241 -4.30 15.76 1.00
N ASP A 242 -4.01 17.05 0.93
CA ASP A 242 -4.63 18.02 0.03
C ASP A 242 -4.56 17.57 -1.45
N ARG A 243 -3.38 17.14 -1.92
CA ARG A 243 -3.22 16.60 -3.28
C ARG A 243 -3.97 15.28 -3.47
N ALA A 244 -3.94 14.40 -2.48
CA ALA A 244 -4.69 13.15 -2.52
C ALA A 244 -6.21 13.40 -2.64
N VAL A 245 -6.74 14.36 -1.87
CA VAL A 245 -8.14 14.78 -1.92
C VAL A 245 -8.47 15.41 -3.28
N GLN A 246 -7.63 16.31 -3.77
CA GLN A 246 -7.83 16.94 -5.09
C GLN A 246 -7.87 15.90 -6.21
N PHE A 247 -6.97 14.91 -6.18
CA PHE A 247 -6.99 13.82 -7.14
C PHE A 247 -8.22 12.92 -6.96
N LEU A 248 -8.59 12.56 -5.73
CA LEU A 248 -9.65 11.58 -5.51
C LEU A 248 -11.05 12.14 -5.70
N ILE A 249 -11.31 13.41 -5.39
CA ILE A 249 -12.66 13.99 -5.38
C ILE A 249 -12.74 15.44 -5.88
N GLY A 250 -11.62 16.09 -6.23
CA GLY A 250 -11.62 17.52 -6.62
C GLY A 250 -12.38 17.87 -7.90
N ASP A 251 -12.81 16.89 -8.70
CA ASP A 251 -13.71 17.09 -9.84
C ASP A 251 -15.21 16.99 -9.50
N ARG A 252 -15.53 16.73 -8.23
CA ARG A 252 -16.91 16.63 -7.71
C ARG A 252 -17.23 17.74 -6.71
N LEU A 253 -16.29 18.65 -6.48
CA LEU A 253 -16.43 19.86 -5.69
C LEU A 253 -16.63 21.05 -6.62
#